data_AF-A0A850BMY2-F1
#
_entry.id   AF-A0A850BMY2-F1
#
_cell.length_a   1.000
_cell.length_b   1.000
_cell.length_c   1.000
_cell.angle_alpha   90.00
_cell.angle_beta   90.00
_cell.angle_gamma   90.00
#
_symmetry.space_group_name_H-M   'P 1'
#
loop_
_entity.id
_entity.type
_entity.pdbx_description
1 polymer ?
#
loop_
_entity_poly.entity_id
_entity_poly.type
_entity_poly.pdbx_seq_one_letter_code
_entity_poly.pdbx_strand_id
1 'polypeptide(L)'
;MGFSWDRKLAGRAAAIAAVAGLVALLVIVSTDDGGPWARRASMWAAVAPVLGALGTFATVRIAIARGEIGALAALGVDPARAVRGAAIGGAIAGLAGVLVTASGRADLEALFPRPPEARAWTAEGERGLFEATLGIRVDAGGDVTFAGEPEASIKTVTSGAAKEATIATIGLAALVCPMWVVEGLSARNPPARGRRVFRRGMVALVAAAMLIAAFQVVAAARASPIWLLASPLLLLADTVFMRYRATRAA
;
A
#
# COMPACT_ATOMS: atom_id res chain seq x y z
N MET A 1 -3.91 17.27 -30.52
CA MET A 1 -4.81 17.80 -29.46
C MET A 1 -4.77 17.03 -28.12
N GLY A 2 -4.12 15.86 -27.98
CA GLY A 2 -4.20 15.08 -26.72
C GLY A 2 -3.46 15.67 -25.50
N PHE A 3 -2.35 16.37 -25.70
CA PHE A 3 -1.46 16.76 -24.59
C PHE A 3 -2.06 17.74 -23.58
N SER A 4 -2.89 18.70 -23.99
CA SER A 4 -3.46 19.69 -23.06
C SER A 4 -4.55 19.10 -22.18
N TRP A 5 -5.38 18.21 -22.75
CA TRP A 5 -6.40 17.47 -22.02
C TRP A 5 -5.77 16.52 -20.99
N ASP A 6 -4.80 15.71 -21.42
CA ASP A 6 -4.14 14.74 -20.54
C ASP A 6 -3.45 15.43 -19.35
N ARG A 7 -2.79 16.58 -19.58
CA ARG A 7 -2.17 17.37 -18.51
C ARG A 7 -3.20 17.90 -17.51
N LYS A 8 -4.34 18.42 -17.98
CA LYS A 8 -5.42 18.90 -17.09
C LYS A 8 -5.99 17.76 -16.25
N LEU A 9 -6.21 16.59 -16.87
CA LEU A 9 -6.75 15.43 -16.17
C LEU A 9 -5.75 14.85 -15.16
N ALA A 10 -4.47 14.80 -15.52
CA ALA A 10 -3.39 14.43 -14.61
C ALA A 10 -3.33 15.38 -13.40
N GLY A 11 -3.38 16.69 -13.63
CA GLY A 11 -3.39 17.69 -12.57
C GLY A 11 -4.57 17.54 -11.61
N ARG A 12 -5.79 17.29 -12.13
CA ARG A 12 -6.99 17.02 -11.31
C ARG A 12 -6.83 15.76 -10.45
N ALA A 13 -6.33 14.67 -11.04
CA ALA A 13 -6.13 13.41 -10.33
C ALA A 13 -5.08 13.55 -9.22
N ALA A 14 -3.96 14.22 -9.51
CA ALA A 14 -2.92 14.51 -8.53
C ALA A 14 -3.44 15.42 -7.41
N ALA A 15 -4.23 16.45 -7.72
CA ALA A 15 -4.82 17.35 -6.72
C ALA A 15 -5.78 16.62 -5.78
N ILE A 16 -6.69 15.79 -6.31
CA ILE A 16 -7.60 15.00 -5.46
C ILE A 16 -6.82 14.02 -4.60
N ALA A 17 -5.82 13.33 -5.17
CA ALA A 17 -4.96 12.42 -4.42
C ALA A 17 -4.17 13.15 -3.31
N ALA A 18 -3.69 14.37 -3.58
CA ALA A 18 -3.00 15.19 -2.58
C ALA A 18 -3.93 15.59 -1.42
N VAL A 19 -5.16 16.02 -1.70
CA VAL A 19 -6.16 16.32 -0.67
C VAL A 19 -6.46 15.07 0.17
N ALA A 20 -6.71 13.93 -0.49
CA ALA A 20 -6.93 12.66 0.22
C ALA A 20 -5.70 12.26 1.06
N GLY A 21 -4.48 12.52 0.57
CA GLY A 21 -3.25 12.28 1.29
C GLY A 21 -3.05 13.17 2.50
N LEU A 22 -3.46 14.44 2.45
CA LEU A 22 -3.48 15.33 3.62
C LEU A 22 -4.47 14.84 4.68
N VAL A 23 -5.66 14.40 4.26
CA VAL A 23 -6.65 13.80 5.17
C VAL A 23 -6.10 12.52 5.80
N ALA A 24 -5.51 11.62 5.02
CA ALA A 24 -4.90 10.40 5.53
C ALA A 24 -3.76 10.70 6.52
N LEU A 25 -2.92 11.69 6.23
CA LEU A 25 -1.87 12.13 7.14
C LEU A 25 -2.45 12.68 8.46
N LEU A 26 -3.51 13.48 8.38
CA LEU A 26 -4.20 14.01 9.56
C LEU A 26 -4.76 12.88 10.42
N VAL A 27 -5.40 11.87 9.80
CA VAL A 27 -5.87 10.67 10.51
C VAL A 27 -4.70 9.99 11.22
N ILE A 28 -3.61 9.68 10.50
CA ILE A 28 -2.42 9.04 11.07
C ILE A 28 -1.86 9.83 12.25
N VAL A 29 -1.74 11.16 12.11
CA VAL A 29 -1.25 12.03 13.18
C VAL A 29 -2.18 12.05 14.40
N SER A 30 -3.50 12.00 14.17
CA SER A 30 -4.50 12.03 15.24
C SER A 30 -4.67 10.69 15.97
N THR A 31 -4.36 9.57 15.32
CA THR A 31 -4.55 8.22 15.87
C THR A 31 -3.27 7.58 16.39
N ASP A 32 -2.11 8.13 16.06
CA ASP A 32 -0.82 7.62 16.54
C ASP A 32 -0.49 8.26 17.90
N ASP A 33 -0.38 7.44 18.95
CA ASP A 33 -0.20 7.79 20.38
C ASP A 33 1.15 8.48 20.71
N GLY A 34 1.54 9.49 19.94
CA GLY A 34 2.80 10.23 20.11
C GLY A 34 4.03 9.56 19.50
N GLY A 35 3.85 8.60 18.58
CA GLY A 35 4.95 7.95 17.87
C GLY A 35 5.81 8.92 17.03
N PRO A 36 7.06 8.53 16.71
CA PRO A 36 7.98 9.38 15.97
C PRO A 36 7.50 9.66 14.54
N TRP A 37 7.87 10.81 13.97
CA TRP A 37 7.45 11.21 12.62
C TRP A 37 7.87 10.20 11.53
N ALA A 38 9.00 9.52 11.71
CA ALA A 38 9.47 8.50 10.77
C ALA A 38 8.47 7.34 10.60
N ARG A 39 7.80 6.92 11.68
CA ARG A 39 6.74 5.90 11.67
C ARG A 39 5.48 6.40 10.95
N ARG A 40 5.08 7.65 11.20
CA ARG A 40 3.93 8.26 10.52
C ARG A 40 4.17 8.40 9.02
N ALA A 41 5.39 8.78 8.64
CA ALA A 41 5.81 8.88 7.26
C ALA A 41 5.78 7.52 6.53
N SER A 42 6.16 6.42 7.18
CA SER A 42 6.07 5.08 6.58
C SER A 42 4.63 4.61 6.42
N MET A 43 3.77 4.83 7.42
CA MET A 43 2.33 4.56 7.32
C MET A 43 1.68 5.34 6.17
N TRP A 44 1.99 6.65 6.05
CA TRP A 44 1.48 7.48 4.97
C TRP A 44 1.98 7.00 3.61
N ALA A 45 3.26 6.65 3.51
CA ALA A 45 3.84 6.16 2.26
C ALA A 45 3.24 4.81 1.81
N ALA A 46 2.90 3.93 2.77
CA ALA A 46 2.25 2.65 2.48
C ALA A 46 0.84 2.83 1.88
N VAL A 47 0.11 3.89 2.24
CA VAL A 47 -1.23 4.18 1.70
C VAL A 47 -1.22 5.03 0.43
N ALA A 48 -0.10 5.68 0.09
CA ALA A 48 0.01 6.57 -1.08
C ALA A 48 -0.48 5.96 -2.41
N PRO A 49 -0.19 4.68 -2.76
CA PRO A 49 -0.74 4.06 -3.97
C PRO A 49 -2.26 4.04 -4.05
N VAL A 50 -2.93 3.81 -2.91
CA VAL A 50 -4.40 3.80 -2.81
C VAL A 50 -4.96 5.20 -2.99
N LEU A 51 -4.30 6.22 -2.42
CA LEU A 51 -4.67 7.63 -2.59
C LEU A 51 -4.54 8.08 -4.05
N GLY A 52 -3.48 7.65 -4.73
CA GLY A 52 -3.31 7.84 -6.18
C GLY A 52 -4.44 7.22 -6.99
N ALA A 53 -4.79 5.97 -6.69
CA ALA A 53 -5.91 5.27 -7.33
C ALA A 53 -7.27 5.94 -7.08
N LEU A 54 -7.49 6.44 -5.86
CA LEU A 54 -8.70 7.20 -5.49
C LEU A 54 -8.78 8.51 -6.29
N GLY A 55 -7.67 9.26 -6.40
CA GLY A 55 -7.61 10.48 -7.21
C GLY A 55 -7.91 10.23 -8.68
N THR A 56 -7.36 9.16 -9.25
CA THR A 56 -7.69 8.69 -10.61
C THR A 56 -9.18 8.35 -10.74
N PHE A 57 -9.71 7.54 -9.83
CA PHE A 57 -11.12 7.13 -9.85
C PHE A 57 -12.06 8.33 -9.80
N ALA A 58 -11.89 9.21 -8.82
CA ALA A 58 -12.73 10.40 -8.64
C ALA A 58 -12.68 11.30 -9.87
N THR A 59 -11.48 11.56 -10.40
CA THR A 59 -11.30 12.42 -11.59
C THR A 59 -12.01 11.85 -12.82
N VAL A 60 -11.85 10.55 -13.09
CA VAL A 60 -12.52 9.91 -14.23
C VAL A 60 -14.04 9.89 -14.03
N ARG A 61 -14.53 9.63 -12.81
CA ARG A 61 -15.97 9.66 -12.51
C ARG A 61 -16.57 11.04 -12.71
N ILE A 62 -15.88 12.10 -12.29
CA ILE A 62 -16.30 13.50 -12.51
C ILE A 62 -16.33 13.81 -14.02
N ALA A 63 -15.30 13.43 -14.78
CA ALA A 63 -15.25 13.66 -16.22
C ALA A 63 -16.37 12.91 -16.97
N ILE A 64 -16.68 11.68 -16.55
CA ILE A 64 -17.81 10.91 -17.09
C ILE A 64 -19.15 11.58 -16.74
N ALA A 65 -19.34 11.99 -15.49
CA ALA A 65 -20.58 12.63 -15.04
C ALA A 65 -20.86 13.96 -15.76
N ARG A 66 -19.80 14.69 -16.15
CA ARG A 66 -19.90 15.92 -16.94
C ARG A 66 -20.07 15.68 -18.45
N GLY A 67 -20.06 14.43 -18.91
CA GLY A 67 -20.11 14.10 -20.33
C GLY A 67 -18.83 14.45 -21.12
N GLU A 68 -17.74 14.88 -20.46
CA GLU A 68 -16.49 15.28 -21.11
C GLU A 68 -15.91 14.12 -21.94
N ILE A 69 -15.94 12.89 -21.40
CA ILE A 69 -15.46 11.68 -22.10
C ILE A 69 -16.36 11.31 -23.27
N GLY A 70 -17.67 11.51 -23.15
CA GLY A 70 -18.63 11.25 -24.23
C GLY A 70 -18.45 12.22 -25.39
N ALA A 71 -18.22 13.50 -25.09
CA ALA A 71 -17.92 14.52 -26.09
C ALA A 71 -16.62 14.21 -26.86
N LEU A 72 -15.56 13.79 -26.17
CA LEU A 72 -14.31 13.36 -26.82
C LEU A 72 -14.51 12.12 -27.69
N ALA A 73 -15.33 11.16 -27.24
CA ALA A 73 -15.67 9.98 -28.01
C ALA A 73 -16.44 10.33 -29.30
N ALA A 74 -17.36 11.30 -29.25
CA ALA A 74 -18.07 11.80 -30.43
C ALA A 74 -17.12 12.46 -31.45
N LEU A 75 -15.98 12.99 -31.00
CA LEU A 75 -14.89 13.50 -31.85
C LEU A 75 -13.92 12.40 -32.32
N GLY A 76 -14.24 11.12 -32.08
CA GLY A 76 -13.43 9.98 -32.50
C GLY A 76 -12.26 9.64 -31.58
N VAL A 77 -12.15 10.27 -30.40
CA VAL A 77 -11.10 9.93 -29.43
C VAL A 77 -11.48 8.66 -28.68
N ASP A 78 -10.58 7.67 -28.66
CA ASP A 78 -10.78 6.46 -27.87
C ASP A 78 -10.93 6.80 -26.37
N PRO A 79 -12.04 6.38 -25.71
CA PRO A 79 -12.26 6.65 -24.28
C PRO A 79 -11.13 6.14 -23.38
N ALA A 80 -10.48 5.03 -23.73
CA ALA A 80 -9.35 4.51 -22.97
C ALA A 80 -8.13 5.45 -23.05
N ARG A 81 -7.91 6.09 -24.20
CA ARG A 81 -6.86 7.10 -24.37
C ARG A 81 -7.20 8.38 -23.60
N ALA A 82 -8.47 8.81 -23.62
CA ALA A 82 -8.92 10.05 -22.98
C ALA A 82 -8.75 10.08 -21.46
N VAL A 83 -8.66 8.92 -20.79
CA VAL A 83 -8.50 8.84 -19.33
C VAL A 83 -7.07 8.54 -18.88
N ARG A 84 -6.11 8.36 -19.80
CA ARG A 84 -4.70 8.04 -19.46
C ARG A 84 -4.06 9.14 -18.62
N GLY A 85 -4.38 10.40 -18.88
CA GLY A 85 -3.93 11.52 -18.06
C GLY A 85 -4.25 11.33 -16.57
N ALA A 86 -5.45 10.84 -16.24
CA ALA A 86 -5.85 10.58 -14.86
C ALA A 86 -5.00 9.47 -14.19
N ALA A 87 -4.66 8.41 -14.92
CA ALA A 87 -3.78 7.35 -14.42
C ALA A 87 -2.36 7.87 -14.17
N ILE A 88 -1.83 8.70 -15.07
CA ILE A 88 -0.51 9.34 -14.90
C ILE A 88 -0.51 10.23 -13.65
N GLY A 89 -1.54 11.07 -13.48
CA GLY A 89 -1.66 11.94 -12.30
C GLY A 89 -1.74 11.15 -10.99
N GLY A 90 -2.55 10.09 -10.96
CA GLY A 90 -2.63 9.20 -9.80
C GLY A 90 -1.33 8.45 -9.53
N ALA A 91 -0.61 8.02 -10.58
CA ALA A 91 0.68 7.36 -10.45
C ALA A 91 1.75 8.31 -9.89
N ILE A 92 1.81 9.56 -10.37
CA ILE A 92 2.71 10.58 -9.82
C ILE A 92 2.43 10.79 -8.33
N ALA A 93 1.16 10.92 -7.94
CA ALA A 93 0.78 11.07 -6.53
C ALA A 93 1.14 9.82 -5.70
N GLY A 94 0.91 8.61 -6.21
CA GLY A 94 1.27 7.37 -5.53
C GLY A 94 2.79 7.20 -5.36
N LEU A 95 3.58 7.62 -6.36
CA LEU A 95 5.04 7.57 -6.31
C LEU A 95 5.64 8.50 -5.25
N ALA A 96 4.89 9.49 -4.73
CA ALA A 96 5.33 10.27 -3.59
C ALA A 96 5.63 9.38 -2.37
N GLY A 97 4.90 8.27 -2.17
CA GLY A 97 5.21 7.29 -1.13
C GLY A 97 6.57 6.61 -1.33
N VAL A 98 6.93 6.31 -2.58
CA VAL A 98 8.27 5.78 -2.91
C VAL A 98 9.35 6.77 -2.55
N LEU A 99 9.16 8.06 -2.88
CA LEU A 99 10.12 9.10 -2.54
C LEU A 99 10.30 9.24 -1.02
N VAL A 100 9.20 9.19 -0.25
CA VAL A 100 9.24 9.24 1.22
C VAL A 100 10.00 8.04 1.79
N THR A 101 9.69 6.82 1.33
CA THR A 101 10.35 5.59 1.79
C THR A 101 11.83 5.52 1.38
N ALA A 102 12.17 5.94 0.16
CA ALA A 102 13.54 5.97 -0.35
C ALA A 102 14.41 7.04 0.31
N SER A 103 13.80 8.13 0.84
CA SER A 103 14.55 9.23 1.47
C SER A 103 15.29 8.86 2.76
N GLY A 104 15.03 7.67 3.33
CA GLY A 104 15.59 7.25 4.61
C GLY A 104 14.96 7.93 5.83
N ARG A 105 13.99 8.83 5.63
CA ARG A 105 13.24 9.49 6.72
C ARG A 105 12.04 8.68 7.23
N ALA A 106 11.64 7.64 6.52
CA ALA A 106 10.55 6.76 6.90
C ALA A 106 11.10 5.51 7.59
N ASP A 107 10.55 5.19 8.75
CA ASP A 107 10.85 3.96 9.47
C ASP A 107 9.95 2.84 8.94
N LEU A 108 10.48 2.04 8.01
CA LEU A 108 9.76 0.92 7.42
C LEU A 108 9.66 -0.28 8.37
N GLU A 109 10.50 -0.36 9.40
CA GLU A 109 10.40 -1.43 10.38
C GLU A 109 9.11 -1.28 11.18
N ALA A 110 8.68 -0.04 11.43
CA ALA A 110 7.40 0.25 12.07
C ALA A 110 6.17 -0.22 11.26
N LEU A 111 6.32 -0.53 9.97
CA LEU A 111 5.28 -1.22 9.22
C LEU A 111 5.17 -2.68 9.66
N PHE A 112 6.27 -3.36 9.97
CA PHE A 112 6.27 -4.77 10.34
C PHE A 112 6.44 -4.92 11.86
N PRO A 113 5.40 -4.64 12.68
CA PRO A 113 5.51 -4.79 14.11
C PRO A 113 5.85 -6.24 14.41
N ARG A 114 7.02 -6.46 15.00
CA ARG A 114 7.41 -7.77 15.49
C ARG A 114 6.87 -7.92 16.90
N PRO A 115 6.25 -9.06 17.22
CA PRO A 115 6.08 -9.38 18.62
C PRO A 115 7.48 -9.35 19.27
N PRO A 116 7.62 -8.76 20.47
CA PRO A 116 8.86 -8.91 21.22
C PRO A 116 9.21 -10.39 21.30
N GLU A 117 10.50 -10.73 21.25
CA GLU A 117 10.96 -12.11 21.39
C GLU A 117 10.28 -12.75 22.60
N ALA A 118 9.86 -14.01 22.45
CA ALA A 118 9.17 -14.72 23.51
C ALA A 118 10.08 -14.76 24.73
N ARG A 119 9.70 -14.02 25.77
CA ARG A 119 10.44 -13.95 27.03
C ARG A 119 10.36 -15.30 27.71
N ALA A 120 11.47 -16.02 27.72
CA ALA A 120 11.57 -17.28 28.41
C ALA A 120 11.85 -17.00 29.88
N TRP A 121 10.96 -17.48 30.73
CA TRP A 121 11.14 -17.45 32.18
C TRP A 121 11.71 -18.80 32.61
N THR A 122 12.90 -18.78 33.21
CA THR A 122 13.52 -19.96 33.80
C THR A 122 13.33 -19.92 35.31
N ALA A 123 12.80 -21.00 35.88
CA ALA A 123 12.73 -21.13 37.34
C ALA A 123 14.12 -21.43 37.90
N GLU A 124 14.62 -20.56 38.79
CA GLU A 124 15.90 -20.71 39.49
C GLU A 124 15.71 -21.22 40.93
N GLY A 125 14.80 -22.18 41.14
CA GLY A 125 14.49 -22.73 42.46
C GLY A 125 13.95 -21.67 43.42
N GLU A 126 14.56 -21.55 44.61
CA GLU A 126 14.18 -20.57 45.63
C GLU A 126 14.46 -19.11 45.22
N ARG A 127 15.26 -18.88 44.16
CA ARG A 127 15.57 -17.54 43.66
C ARG A 127 14.45 -16.95 42.79
N GLY A 128 13.37 -17.70 42.54
CA GLY A 128 12.22 -17.24 41.75
C GLY A 128 12.38 -17.46 40.25
N LEU A 129 11.78 -16.61 39.45
CA LEU A 129 11.77 -16.67 37.98
C LEU A 129 12.76 -15.67 37.40
N PHE A 130 13.64 -16.11 36.51
CA PHE A 130 14.60 -15.27 35.80
C PHE A 130 14.23 -15.13 34.32
N GLU A 131 14.40 -13.94 33.77
CA GLU A 131 14.19 -13.62 32.36
C GLU A 131 15.50 -13.08 31.79
N ALA A 132 16.11 -13.87 30.90
CA ALA A 132 17.47 -13.65 30.43
C ALA A 132 17.59 -12.43 29.50
N THR A 133 16.54 -12.10 28.74
CA THR A 133 16.59 -11.04 27.72
C THR A 133 16.68 -9.65 28.32
N LEU A 134 16.04 -9.40 29.46
CA LEU A 134 16.10 -8.13 30.20
C LEU A 134 17.06 -8.20 31.40
N GLY A 135 17.57 -9.40 31.71
CA GLY A 135 18.38 -9.62 32.91
C GLY A 135 17.60 -9.38 34.19
N ILE A 136 16.28 -9.61 34.18
CA ILE A 136 15.40 -9.38 35.34
C ILE A 136 15.08 -10.68 36.06
N ARG A 137 14.96 -10.61 37.39
CA ARG A 137 14.52 -11.69 38.25
C ARG A 137 13.29 -11.22 39.03
N VAL A 138 12.28 -12.08 39.10
CA VAL A 138 11.11 -11.93 39.96
C VAL A 138 11.23 -12.97 41.06
N ASP A 139 11.40 -12.53 42.28
CA ASP A 139 11.49 -13.45 43.42
C ASP A 139 10.12 -14.04 43.80
N ALA A 140 10.10 -14.89 44.84
CA ALA A 140 8.87 -15.52 45.32
C ALA A 140 7.89 -14.52 45.98
N GLY A 141 8.36 -13.33 46.38
CA GLY A 141 7.55 -12.23 46.91
C GLY A 141 6.94 -11.35 45.82
N GLY A 142 7.41 -11.49 44.58
CA GLY A 142 7.01 -10.66 43.43
C GLY A 142 7.90 -9.43 43.24
N ASP A 143 9.00 -9.30 43.99
CA ASP A 143 9.94 -8.21 43.82
C ASP A 143 10.80 -8.42 42.56
N VAL A 144 10.96 -7.34 41.79
CA VAL A 144 11.70 -7.34 40.53
C VAL A 144 13.09 -6.78 40.77
N THR A 145 14.12 -7.57 40.46
CA THR A 145 15.54 -7.19 40.59
C THR A 145 16.27 -7.37 39.27
N PHE A 146 17.29 -6.54 39.02
CA PHE A 146 18.21 -6.73 37.89
C PHE A 146 19.32 -7.68 38.32
N ALA A 147 19.37 -8.86 37.70
CA ALA A 147 20.17 -10.01 38.13
C ALA A 147 21.26 -10.43 37.13
N GLY A 148 21.31 -9.82 35.94
CA GLY A 148 22.34 -10.09 34.93
C GLY A 148 22.43 -8.98 33.88
N GLU A 149 23.49 -9.01 33.07
CA GLU A 149 23.53 -8.20 31.86
C GLU A 149 22.49 -8.74 30.86
N PRO A 150 21.69 -7.87 30.23
CA PRO A 150 20.73 -8.29 29.21
C PRO A 150 21.43 -9.13 28.14
N GLU A 151 20.94 -10.33 27.86
CA GLU A 151 21.45 -11.10 26.74
C GLU A 151 21.17 -10.31 25.45
N ALA A 152 22.22 -10.01 24.69
CA ALA A 152 22.09 -9.26 23.45
C ALA A 152 21.17 -10.00 22.49
N SER A 153 19.92 -9.52 22.39
CA SER A 153 18.87 -10.07 21.52
C SER A 153 19.43 -10.42 20.13
N ILE A 154 19.16 -11.65 19.71
CA ILE A 154 19.74 -12.28 18.52
C ILE A 154 19.28 -11.51 17.28
N LYS A 155 20.26 -10.83 16.65
CA LYS A 155 20.30 -10.35 15.26
C LYS A 155 18.96 -9.84 14.69
N THR A 156 18.92 -8.52 14.51
CA THR A 156 18.09 -7.79 13.55
C THR A 156 18.28 -8.32 12.10
N VAL A 157 17.70 -9.47 11.74
CA VAL A 157 17.76 -10.03 10.37
C VAL A 157 16.68 -9.43 9.47
N THR A 158 16.55 -8.09 9.45
CA THR A 158 15.91 -7.39 8.32
C THR A 158 16.72 -6.21 7.86
N SER A 159 18.02 -6.43 7.75
CA SER A 159 18.93 -5.49 7.09
C SER A 159 18.70 -5.53 5.57
N GLY A 160 18.05 -4.50 5.00
CA GLY A 160 18.01 -4.23 3.56
C GLY A 160 16.88 -4.88 2.76
N ALA A 161 16.80 -6.22 2.72
CA ALA A 161 15.91 -6.92 1.77
C ALA A 161 14.41 -6.61 1.96
N ALA A 162 13.94 -6.45 3.20
CA ALA A 162 12.55 -6.07 3.48
C ALA A 162 12.24 -4.63 3.07
N LYS A 163 13.20 -3.73 3.24
CA LYS A 163 13.10 -2.34 2.80
C LYS A 163 12.99 -2.26 1.28
N GLU A 164 13.87 -2.93 0.55
CA GLU A 164 13.85 -2.96 -0.92
C GLU A 164 12.53 -3.54 -1.46
N ALA A 165 12.08 -4.67 -0.91
CA ALA A 165 10.81 -5.29 -1.31
C ALA A 165 9.61 -4.38 -1.01
N THR A 166 9.61 -3.66 0.12
CA THR A 166 8.56 -2.70 0.46
C THR A 166 8.54 -1.53 -0.51
N ILE A 167 9.69 -0.93 -0.82
CA ILE A 167 9.82 0.16 -1.80
C ILE A 167 9.34 -0.31 -3.17
N ALA A 168 9.77 -1.49 -3.62
CA ALA A 168 9.34 -2.08 -4.89
C ALA A 168 7.82 -2.34 -4.92
N THR A 169 7.25 -2.83 -3.82
CA THR A 169 5.80 -3.06 -3.69
C THR A 169 5.01 -1.76 -3.78
N ILE A 170 5.42 -0.71 -3.05
CA ILE A 170 4.80 0.62 -3.10
C ILE A 170 4.92 1.20 -4.51
N GLY A 171 6.10 1.10 -5.13
CA GLY A 171 6.33 1.60 -6.48
C GLY A 171 5.49 0.89 -7.54
N LEU A 172 5.44 -0.43 -7.49
CA LEU A 172 4.60 -1.21 -8.41
C LEU A 172 3.12 -0.91 -8.19
N ALA A 173 2.65 -0.85 -6.94
CA ALA A 173 1.26 -0.51 -6.62
C ALA A 173 0.91 0.92 -7.09
N ALA A 174 1.81 1.88 -6.93
CA ALA A 174 1.61 3.26 -7.37
C ALA A 174 1.36 3.37 -8.88
N LEU A 175 1.98 2.49 -9.68
CA LEU A 175 1.74 2.42 -11.12
C LEU A 175 0.48 1.61 -11.45
N VAL A 176 0.35 0.42 -10.85
CA VAL A 176 -0.67 -0.56 -11.22
C VAL A 176 -2.07 -0.14 -10.77
N CYS A 177 -2.24 0.41 -9.56
CA CYS A 177 -3.58 0.73 -9.05
C CYS A 177 -4.31 1.79 -9.90
N PRO A 178 -3.70 2.94 -10.26
CA PRO A 178 -4.32 3.90 -11.18
C PRO A 178 -4.63 3.32 -12.57
N MET A 179 -3.73 2.51 -13.12
CA MET A 179 -3.97 1.82 -14.41
C MET A 179 -5.15 0.86 -14.32
N TRP A 180 -5.19 0.04 -13.26
CA TRP A 180 -6.27 -0.90 -13.01
C TRP A 180 -7.60 -0.15 -12.98
N VAL A 181 -7.70 0.95 -12.22
CA VAL A 181 -8.90 1.82 -12.14
C VAL A 181 -9.36 2.28 -13.52
N VAL A 182 -8.46 2.82 -14.35
CA VAL A 182 -8.77 3.31 -15.69
C VAL A 182 -9.36 2.21 -16.57
N GLU A 183 -8.74 1.03 -16.61
CA GLU A 183 -9.23 -0.10 -17.42
C GLU A 183 -10.63 -0.56 -17.02
N GLY A 184 -11.04 -0.31 -15.77
CA GLY A 184 -12.37 -0.65 -15.27
C GLY A 184 -13.45 0.29 -15.77
N LEU A 185 -13.09 1.54 -15.97
CA LEU A 185 -14.00 2.62 -16.35
C LEU A 185 -14.09 2.79 -17.87
N SER A 186 -13.08 2.35 -18.62
CA SER A 186 -13.04 2.49 -20.09
C SER A 186 -13.81 1.42 -20.87
N ALA A 187 -14.48 0.47 -20.21
CA ALA A 187 -15.21 -0.60 -20.90
C ALA A 187 -16.43 -0.06 -21.69
N ARG A 188 -16.38 -0.19 -23.03
CA ARG A 188 -17.38 0.34 -23.98
C ARG A 188 -18.77 -0.32 -23.91
N ASN A 189 -18.93 -1.49 -23.29
CA ASN A 189 -20.16 -2.29 -23.38
C ASN A 189 -21.01 -2.24 -22.08
N PRO A 190 -22.16 -1.53 -22.07
CA PRO A 190 -23.03 -1.41 -20.91
C PRO A 190 -23.75 -2.68 -20.41
N PRO A 191 -24.15 -3.69 -21.22
CA PRO A 191 -25.00 -4.78 -20.71
C PRO A 191 -24.29 -5.77 -19.79
N ALA A 192 -22.95 -5.80 -19.77
CA ALA A 192 -22.16 -6.68 -18.89
C ALA A 192 -21.63 -5.96 -17.63
N ARG A 193 -22.16 -4.78 -17.31
CA ARG A 193 -21.63 -3.90 -16.26
C ARG A 193 -21.67 -4.56 -14.88
N GLY A 194 -22.78 -5.22 -14.52
CA GLY A 194 -22.96 -5.86 -13.21
C GLY A 194 -21.91 -6.95 -12.93
N ARG A 195 -21.78 -7.94 -13.82
CA ARG A 195 -20.80 -9.04 -13.66
C ARG A 195 -19.36 -8.55 -13.62
N ARG A 196 -19.00 -7.52 -14.40
CA ARG A 196 -17.64 -6.95 -14.40
C ARG A 196 -17.33 -6.21 -13.11
N VAL A 197 -18.27 -5.37 -12.63
CA VAL A 197 -18.11 -4.66 -11.36
C VAL A 197 -17.94 -5.66 -10.22
N PHE A 198 -18.78 -6.69 -10.18
CA PHE A 198 -18.66 -7.77 -9.18
C PHE A 198 -17.30 -8.47 -9.25
N ARG A 199 -16.88 -8.94 -10.43
CA ARG A 199 -15.56 -9.58 -10.63
C ARG A 199 -14.42 -8.69 -10.16
N ARG A 200 -14.46 -7.40 -10.48
CA ARG A 200 -13.40 -6.45 -10.09
C ARG A 200 -13.41 -6.16 -8.60
N GLY A 201 -14.59 -6.09 -7.98
CA GLY A 201 -14.74 -6.03 -6.54
C GLY A 201 -14.10 -7.26 -5.87
N MET A 202 -14.34 -8.45 -6.40
CA MET A 202 -13.69 -9.67 -5.92
C MET A 202 -12.17 -9.64 -6.09
N VAL A 203 -11.65 -9.22 -7.25
CA VAL A 203 -10.20 -9.11 -7.47
C VAL A 203 -9.58 -8.13 -6.50
N ALA A 204 -10.20 -6.97 -6.26
CA ALA A 204 -9.72 -6.00 -5.29
C ALA A 204 -9.75 -6.57 -3.85
N LEU A 205 -10.81 -7.28 -3.48
CA LEU A 205 -10.92 -7.94 -2.18
C LEU A 205 -9.83 -8.99 -1.97
N VAL A 206 -9.59 -9.84 -2.98
CA VAL A 206 -8.53 -10.85 -2.94
C VAL A 206 -7.15 -10.18 -2.88
N ALA A 207 -6.91 -9.14 -3.68
CA ALA A 207 -5.65 -8.39 -3.63
C ALA A 207 -5.40 -7.75 -2.26
N ALA A 208 -6.44 -7.20 -1.62
CA ALA A 208 -6.35 -6.64 -0.28
C ALA A 208 -6.07 -7.73 0.77
N ALA A 209 -6.81 -8.85 0.73
CA ALA A 209 -6.60 -9.98 1.61
C ALA A 209 -5.18 -10.58 1.46
N MET A 210 -4.69 -10.72 0.23
CA MET A 210 -3.33 -11.17 -0.05
C MET A 210 -2.27 -10.19 0.48
N LEU A 211 -2.49 -8.89 0.35
CA LEU A 211 -1.57 -7.88 0.90
C LEU A 211 -1.49 -7.99 2.42
N ILE A 212 -2.64 -8.06 3.10
CA ILE A 212 -2.71 -8.21 4.56
C ILE A 212 -2.02 -9.51 4.98
N ALA A 213 -2.34 -10.63 4.35
CA ALA A 213 -1.73 -11.92 4.66
C ALA A 213 -0.21 -11.91 4.44
N ALA A 214 0.26 -11.39 3.30
CA ALA A 214 1.69 -11.26 3.00
C ALA A 214 2.40 -10.42 4.06
N PHE A 215 1.80 -9.32 4.47
CA PHE A 215 2.34 -8.43 5.49
C PHE A 215 2.46 -9.13 6.86
N GLN A 216 1.42 -9.85 7.28
CA GLN A 216 1.42 -10.59 8.55
C GLN A 216 2.47 -11.70 8.56
N VAL A 217 2.57 -12.48 7.47
CA VAL A 217 3.53 -13.59 7.38
C VAL A 217 4.97 -13.07 7.27
N VAL A 218 5.21 -11.97 6.55
CA VAL A 218 6.53 -11.31 6.49
C VAL A 218 6.90 -10.66 7.83
N ALA A 219 5.96 -10.00 8.51
CA ALA A 219 6.17 -9.43 9.84
C ALA A 219 6.53 -10.51 10.88
N ALA A 220 5.88 -11.66 10.80
CA ALA A 220 6.18 -12.84 11.62
C ALA A 220 7.47 -13.57 11.23
N ALA A 221 8.25 -13.06 10.26
CA ALA A 221 9.45 -13.70 9.72
C ALA A 221 9.21 -15.12 9.20
N ARG A 222 7.99 -15.43 8.74
CA ARG A 222 7.60 -16.75 8.20
C ARG A 222 7.68 -16.82 6.69
N ALA A 223 7.91 -15.71 6.00
CA ALA A 223 8.07 -15.65 4.55
C ALA A 223 9.07 -14.58 4.11
N SER A 224 9.60 -14.75 2.89
CA SER A 224 10.44 -13.75 2.24
C SER A 224 9.68 -12.44 1.98
N PRO A 225 10.31 -11.26 2.13
CA PRO A 225 9.68 -9.98 1.81
C PRO A 225 9.17 -9.84 0.37
N ILE A 226 9.65 -10.66 -0.57
CA ILE A 226 9.18 -10.70 -1.96
C ILE A 226 7.67 -10.99 -2.04
N TRP A 227 7.08 -11.66 -1.05
CA TRP A 227 5.64 -11.93 -0.99
C TRP A 227 4.77 -10.67 -0.95
N LEU A 228 5.32 -9.51 -0.54
CA LEU A 228 4.61 -8.23 -0.59
C LEU A 228 4.21 -7.83 -2.03
N LEU A 229 4.96 -8.30 -3.04
CA LEU A 229 4.67 -8.03 -4.46
C LEU A 229 3.43 -8.78 -4.97
N ALA A 230 2.94 -9.79 -4.24
CA ALA A 230 1.86 -10.66 -4.74
C ALA A 230 0.57 -9.88 -5.05
N SER A 231 0.20 -8.91 -4.19
CA SER A 231 -0.99 -8.08 -4.39
C SER A 231 -0.93 -7.19 -5.63
N PRO A 232 0.09 -6.32 -5.82
CA PRO A 232 0.18 -5.53 -7.04
C PRO A 232 0.39 -6.36 -8.31
N LEU A 233 1.05 -7.53 -8.22
CA LEU A 233 1.15 -8.45 -9.36
C LEU A 233 -0.20 -9.05 -9.77
N LEU A 234 -1.07 -9.38 -8.80
CA LEU A 234 -2.44 -9.83 -9.09
C LEU A 234 -3.23 -8.75 -9.83
N LEU A 235 -3.15 -7.49 -9.36
CA LEU A 235 -3.81 -6.36 -10.03
C LEU A 235 -3.25 -6.11 -11.43
N LEU A 236 -1.94 -6.27 -11.62
CA LEU A 236 -1.28 -6.14 -12.92
C LEU A 236 -1.76 -7.24 -13.88
N ALA A 237 -1.80 -8.49 -13.41
CA ALA A 237 -2.29 -9.63 -14.19
C ALA A 237 -3.74 -9.42 -14.65
N ASP A 238 -4.62 -8.97 -13.77
CA ASP A 238 -6.01 -8.64 -14.15
C ASP A 238 -6.07 -7.49 -15.17
N THR A 239 -5.24 -6.46 -15.01
CA THR A 239 -5.13 -5.33 -15.95
C THR A 239 -4.72 -5.81 -17.35
N VAL A 240 -3.67 -6.64 -17.44
CA VAL A 240 -3.18 -7.22 -18.70
C VAL A 240 -4.22 -8.12 -19.34
N PHE A 241 -4.86 -8.98 -18.54
CA PHE A 241 -5.91 -9.88 -19.02
C PHE A 241 -7.10 -9.13 -19.62
N MET A 242 -7.51 -8.02 -19.00
CA MET A 242 -8.60 -7.18 -19.51
C MET A 242 -8.24 -6.52 -20.85
N ARG A 243 -7.00 -6.04 -20.99
CA ARG A 243 -6.50 -5.51 -22.27
C ARG A 243 -6.48 -6.56 -23.37
N TYR A 244 -5.97 -7.75 -23.05
CA TYR A 244 -5.93 -8.86 -24.00
C TYR A 244 -7.31 -9.29 -24.49
N ARG A 245 -8.31 -9.31 -23.60
CA ARG A 245 -9.70 -9.58 -23.99
C ARG A 245 -10.30 -8.48 -24.84
N ALA A 246 -9.97 -7.22 -24.57
CA ALA A 246 -10.44 -6.09 -25.37
C ALA A 246 -9.88 -6.12 -26.80
N THR A 247 -8.61 -6.49 -26.98
CA THR A 247 -8.00 -6.58 -28.31
C THR A 247 -8.51 -7.76 -29.14
N ARG A 248 -8.92 -8.87 -28.52
CA ARG A 248 -9.52 -10.02 -29.23
C ARG A 248 -10.98 -9.82 -29.64
N ALA A 249 -11.67 -8.86 -29.04
CA ALA A 249 -13.08 -8.58 -29.32
C ALA A 249 -13.30 -7.47 -30.35
N ALA A 250 -12.22 -6.80 -30.78
CA ALA A 250 -12.21 -5.75 -31.80
C ALA A 250 -11.78 -6.35 -33.14
#